data_AF-A0AAV2NWD0-F1
#
_entry.id   AF-A0AAV2NWD0-F1
#
_cell.length_a   1.000
_cell.length_b   1.000
_cell.length_c   1.000
_cell.angle_alpha   90.00
_cell.angle_beta   90.00
_cell.angle_gamma   90.00
#
_symmetry.space_group_name_H-M   'P 1'
#
loop_
_entity.id
_entity.type
_entity.pdbx_description
1 polymer ?
#
loop_
_entity_poly.entity_id
_entity_poly.type
_entity_poly.pdbx_seq_one_letter_code
_entity_poly.pdbx_strand_id
1 'polypeptide(L)'
;MLEQLMLIEKPNDEEWLSLNQIKTPLLLNYAQCKPLNKEYYLVIEHCSTVLKTEPDNVKALYRRGKAYISTRDEKNAIKDLRRATEIDSFLTFPITFRLIF
;
A
#
# COMPACT_ATOMS: atom_id res chain seq x y z
N MET A 1 -4.37 14.44 -23.86
CA MET A 1 -4.11 15.30 -22.68
C MET A 1 -5.39 15.78 -22.01
N LEU A 2 -6.41 16.28 -22.73
CA LEU A 2 -7.78 16.42 -22.18
C LEU A 2 -8.47 15.06 -21.99
N GLU A 3 -8.28 14.12 -22.91
CA GLU A 3 -8.78 12.75 -22.81
C GLU A 3 -8.15 11.95 -21.67
N GLN A 4 -6.90 12.23 -21.25
CA GLN A 4 -6.26 11.56 -20.09
C GLN A 4 -6.91 11.93 -18.74
N LEU A 5 -7.67 13.04 -18.71
CA LEU A 5 -8.50 13.51 -17.60
C LEU A 5 -9.96 13.05 -17.72
N MET A 6 -10.32 12.50 -18.89
CA MET A 6 -11.42 11.59 -19.26
C MET A 6 -11.96 10.82 -18.08
N LEU A 7 -11.33 9.73 -17.63
CA LEU A 7 -10.71 8.46 -18.13
C LEU A 7 -10.10 7.83 -16.85
N ILE A 8 -9.72 8.71 -15.91
CA ILE A 8 -9.92 8.64 -14.46
C ILE A 8 -11.44 8.58 -14.09
N GLU A 9 -12.34 8.50 -15.08
CA GLU A 9 -13.77 8.84 -14.97
C GLU A 9 -14.55 7.93 -14.01
N LYS A 10 -15.35 8.62 -13.20
CA LYS A 10 -16.37 8.13 -12.27
C LYS A 10 -15.85 7.13 -11.23
N PRO A 11 -15.14 7.60 -10.19
CA PRO A 11 -14.98 6.82 -8.96
C PRO A 11 -16.35 6.27 -8.53
N ASN A 12 -16.40 4.95 -8.32
CA ASN A 12 -17.59 4.16 -7.98
C ASN A 12 -18.54 3.75 -9.11
N ASP A 13 -18.22 4.01 -10.39
CA ASP A 13 -18.92 3.33 -11.50
C ASP A 13 -18.46 1.85 -11.56
N GLU A 14 -19.31 0.96 -12.07
CA GLU A 14 -19.10 -0.48 -12.06
C GLU A 14 -17.83 -0.86 -12.84
N GLU A 15 -17.61 -0.22 -13.99
CA GLU A 15 -16.41 -0.40 -14.81
C GLU A 15 -15.14 0.06 -14.08
N TRP A 16 -15.23 1.17 -13.34
CA TRP A 16 -14.12 1.69 -12.54
C TRP A 16 -13.77 0.75 -11.39
N LEU A 17 -14.77 0.22 -10.69
CA LEU A 17 -14.60 -0.74 -9.59
C LEU A 17 -13.98 -2.05 -10.08
N SER A 18 -14.48 -2.58 -11.20
CA SER A 18 -13.93 -3.76 -11.89
C SER A 18 -12.45 -3.57 -12.23
N LEU A 19 -12.11 -2.44 -12.84
CA LEU A 19 -10.72 -2.12 -13.18
C LEU A 19 -9.85 -2.02 -11.92
N ASN A 20 -10.34 -1.36 -10.87
CA ASN A 20 -9.60 -1.23 -9.62
C ASN A 20 -9.36 -2.60 -8.96
N GLN A 21 -10.34 -3.50 -8.99
CA GLN A 21 -10.24 -4.85 -8.44
C GLN A 21 -9.14 -5.69 -9.12
N ILE A 22 -8.90 -5.49 -10.42
CA ILE A 22 -7.79 -6.12 -11.16
C ILE A 22 -6.46 -5.39 -10.88
N LYS A 23 -6.50 -4.06 -10.79
CA LYS A 23 -5.32 -3.22 -10.60
C LYS A 23 -4.68 -3.41 -9.22
N THR A 24 -5.47 -3.56 -8.17
CA THR A 24 -4.97 -3.75 -6.79
C THR A 24 -3.97 -4.91 -6.66
N PRO A 25 -4.28 -6.17 -7.02
CA PRO A 25 -3.34 -7.27 -6.90
C PRO A 25 -2.10 -7.09 -7.77
N LEU A 26 -2.22 -6.48 -8.96
CA LEU A 26 -1.08 -6.18 -9.83
C LEU A 26 -0.10 -5.20 -9.16
N LEU A 27 -0.61 -4.07 -8.67
CA LEU A 27 0.20 -3.06 -7.96
C LEU A 27 0.85 -3.65 -6.72
N LEU A 28 0.10 -4.44 -5.96
CA LEU A 28 0.59 -5.10 -4.76
C LEU A 28 1.69 -6.12 -5.06
N ASN A 29 1.52 -6.96 -6.07
CA ASN A 29 2.54 -7.94 -6.46
C ASN A 29 3.80 -7.25 -7.01
N TYR A 30 3.64 -6.20 -7.81
CA TYR A 30 4.77 -5.41 -8.28
C TYR A 30 5.53 -4.78 -7.11
N ALA A 31 4.82 -4.12 -6.18
CA ALA A 31 5.40 -3.53 -4.98
C ALA A 31 6.12 -4.55 -4.08
N GLN A 32 5.71 -5.82 -4.06
CA GLN A 32 6.36 -6.86 -3.26
C GLN A 32 7.80 -7.16 -3.71
N CYS A 33 8.10 -7.02 -5.00
CA CYS A 33 9.41 -7.33 -5.57
C CYS A 33 10.38 -6.15 -5.49
N LYS A 34 9.87 -4.91 -5.42
CA LYS A 34 10.67 -3.68 -5.45
C LYS A 34 11.69 -3.50 -4.33
N PRO A 35 11.44 -3.93 -3.08
CA PRO A 35 12.44 -3.89 -2.03
C PRO A 35 13.74 -4.64 -2.37
N LEU A 36 13.68 -5.68 -3.21
CA LEU A 36 14.87 -6.45 -3.64
C LEU A 36 15.86 -5.57 -4.42
N ASN A 37 15.35 -4.56 -5.13
CA ASN A 37 16.13 -3.59 -5.89
C ASN A 37 16.36 -2.28 -5.10
N LYS A 38 16.00 -2.24 -3.80
CA LYS A 38 16.02 -1.04 -2.95
C LYS A 38 15.13 0.11 -3.46
N GLU A 39 14.15 -0.19 -4.31
CA GLU A 39 13.22 0.78 -4.90
C GLU A 39 12.05 1.09 -3.94
N TYR A 40 12.36 1.55 -2.72
CA TYR A 40 11.36 1.73 -1.66
C TYR A 40 10.32 2.82 -1.96
N TYR A 41 10.70 3.87 -2.68
CA TYR A 41 9.76 4.94 -3.07
C TYR A 41 8.67 4.43 -4.03
N LEU A 42 8.99 3.48 -4.92
CA LEU A 42 7.98 2.84 -5.78
C LEU A 42 7.02 1.96 -4.98
N VAL A 43 7.50 1.30 -3.92
CA VAL A 43 6.63 0.58 -2.98
C VAL A 43 5.64 1.55 -2.34
N ILE A 44 6.14 2.70 -1.86
CA ILE A 44 5.32 3.73 -1.23
C ILE A 44 4.27 4.27 -2.21
N GLU A 45 4.65 4.57 -3.44
CA GLU A 45 3.77 5.10 -4.48
C GLU A 45 2.63 4.12 -4.82
N HIS A 46 2.97 2.87 -5.14
CA HIS A 46 1.98 1.87 -5.52
C HIS A 46 1.05 1.48 -4.38
N CYS A 47 1.59 1.29 -3.17
CA CYS A 47 0.74 1.01 -2.01
C CYS A 47 -0.13 2.21 -1.65
N SER A 48 0.35 3.45 -1.81
CA SER A 48 -0.48 4.64 -1.60
C SER A 48 -1.59 4.74 -2.63
N THR A 49 -1.37 4.28 -3.87
CA THR A 49 -2.41 4.22 -4.88
C THR A 49 -3.54 3.26 -4.48
N VAL A 50 -3.19 2.06 -3.97
CA VAL A 50 -4.17 1.09 -3.45
C VAL A 50 -4.91 1.67 -2.24
N LEU A 51 -4.21 2.31 -1.31
CA LEU A 51 -4.80 2.85 -0.09
C LEU A 51 -5.73 4.06 -0.30
N LYS A 52 -5.71 4.68 -1.50
CA LYS A 52 -6.70 5.71 -1.86
C LYS A 52 -8.10 5.11 -2.04
N THR A 53 -8.20 3.87 -2.48
CA THR A 53 -9.48 3.19 -2.78
C THR A 53 -9.82 2.12 -1.74
N GLU A 54 -8.81 1.46 -1.18
CA GLU A 54 -8.93 0.44 -0.14
C GLU A 54 -8.10 0.85 1.09
N PRO A 55 -8.57 1.81 1.91
CA PRO A 55 -7.77 2.38 3.01
C PRO A 55 -7.35 1.37 4.08
N ASP A 56 -8.11 0.27 4.20
CA ASP A 56 -7.88 -0.81 5.15
C ASP A 56 -7.24 -2.05 4.49
N ASN A 57 -6.65 -1.91 3.29
CA ASN A 57 -5.91 -3.00 2.67
C ASN A 57 -4.65 -3.32 3.47
N VAL A 58 -4.72 -4.38 4.27
CA VAL A 58 -3.66 -4.82 5.18
C VAL A 58 -2.33 -5.05 4.46
N LYS A 59 -2.36 -5.63 3.25
CA LYS A 59 -1.13 -5.87 2.46
C LYS A 59 -0.47 -4.57 2.03
N ALA A 60 -1.25 -3.58 1.60
CA ALA A 60 -0.75 -2.27 1.20
C ALA A 60 -0.17 -1.51 2.40
N LEU A 61 -0.89 -1.47 3.54
CA LEU A 61 -0.43 -0.84 4.78
C LEU A 61 0.89 -1.46 5.26
N TYR A 62 0.95 -2.79 5.35
CA TYR A 62 2.14 -3.49 5.82
C TYR A 62 3.36 -3.25 4.92
N ARG A 63 3.19 -3.35 3.59
CA ARG A 63 4.28 -3.13 2.63
C ARG A 63 4.76 -1.69 2.62
N ARG A 64 3.85 -0.71 2.66
CA ARG A 64 4.19 0.70 2.71
C ARG A 64 4.89 1.07 4.02
N GLY A 65 4.40 0.55 5.16
CA GLY A 65 5.04 0.72 6.45
C GLY A 65 6.49 0.22 6.47
N LYS A 66 6.75 -0.97 5.91
CA LYS A 66 8.12 -1.50 5.77
C LYS A 66 9.01 -0.66 4.85
N ALA A 67 8.46 -0.12 3.77
CA ALA A 67 9.19 0.76 2.88
C ALA A 67 9.56 2.07 3.58
N TYR A 68 8.65 2.64 4.38
CA TYR A 68 8.92 3.82 5.19
C TYR A 68 10.03 3.60 6.23
N ILE A 69 10.10 2.43 6.89
CA ILE A 69 11.24 2.07 7.75
C ILE A 69 12.55 2.15 6.95
N SER A 70 12.54 1.60 5.73
CA SER A 70 13.73 1.55 4.87
C SER A 70 14.16 2.93 4.36
N THR A 71 13.22 3.88 4.26
CA THR A 71 13.50 5.29 3.92
C THR A 71 13.65 6.21 5.15
N ARG A 72 13.71 5.64 6.36
CA ARG A 72 13.82 6.38 7.65
C ARG A 72 12.65 7.33 7.95
N ASP A 73 11.48 7.04 7.43
CA ASP A 73 10.23 7.73 7.77
C ASP A 73 9.46 6.93 8.84
N GLU A 74 10.00 6.93 10.05
CA GLU A 74 9.47 6.13 11.17
C GLU A 74 8.04 6.52 11.54
N LYS A 75 7.70 7.80 11.42
CA LYS A 75 6.37 8.31 11.75
C LYS A 75 5.29 7.68 10.88
N ASN A 76 5.50 7.67 9.56
CA ASN A 76 4.54 7.06 8.64
C ASN A 76 4.58 5.53 8.70
N ALA A 77 5.74 4.94 8.98
CA ALA A 77 5.87 3.51 9.22
C ALA A 77 5.00 3.04 10.40
N ILE A 78 5.12 3.70 11.57
CA ILE A 78 4.35 3.35 12.77
C ILE A 78 2.85 3.49 12.50
N LYS A 79 2.44 4.56 11.80
CA LYS A 79 1.03 4.79 11.46
C LYS A 79 0.45 3.64 10.64
N ASP A 80 1.12 3.27 9.55
CA ASP A 80 0.64 2.21 8.66
C ASP A 80 0.66 0.83 9.34
N LEU A 81 1.72 0.51 10.06
CA LEU A 81 1.87 -0.77 10.73
C LEU A 81 0.89 -0.94 11.89
N ARG A 82 0.63 0.13 12.65
CA ARG A 82 -0.40 0.11 13.70
C ARG A 82 -1.78 -0.15 13.09
N ARG A 83 -2.14 0.56 12.01
CA ARG A 83 -3.42 0.33 11.34
C ARG A 83 -3.54 -1.10 10.82
N ALA A 84 -2.45 -1.66 10.26
CA ALA A 84 -2.43 -3.05 9.81
C ALA A 84 -2.68 -4.04 10.97
N THR A 85 -2.09 -3.81 12.16
CA THR A 85 -2.31 -4.65 13.34
C THR A 85 -3.70 -4.50 13.96
N GLU A 86 -4.32 -3.32 13.85
CA GLU A 86 -5.70 -3.09 14.31
C GLU A 86 -6.71 -3.88 13.47
N ILE A 87 -6.42 -4.07 12.18
CA ILE A 87 -7.29 -4.79 11.24
C ILE A 87 -7.00 -6.30 11.27
N ASP A 88 -5.72 -6.68 11.22
CA ASP A 88 -5.28 -8.07 11.28
C ASP A 88 -4.38 -8.30 12.51
N SER A 89 -5.03 -8.77 13.57
CA SER A 89 -4.38 -9.05 14.85
C SER A 89 -3.29 -10.13 14.76
N PHE A 90 -3.27 -10.98 13.72
CA PHE A 90 -2.19 -11.95 13.51
C PHE A 90 -0.85 -11.29 13.12
N LEU A 91 -0.89 -10.05 12.61
CA LEU A 91 0.32 -9.29 12.29
C LEU A 91 1.02 -8.69 13.52
N THR A 92 0.40 -8.74 14.70
CA THR A 92 0.96 -8.17 15.94
C THR A 92 2.33 -8.76 16.26
N PHE A 93 2.47 -10.08 16.28
CA PHE A 93 3.74 -10.75 16.58
C PHE A 93 4.90 -10.38 15.62
N PRO A 94 4.74 -10.51 14.28
CA PRO A 94 5.83 -10.19 13.34
C PRO A 94 6.17 -8.69 13.26
N ILE A 95 5.26 -7.77 13.60
CA ILE A 95 5.50 -6.32 13.56
C ILE A 95 6.20 -5.85 14.84
N THR A 96 5.72 -6.25 16.02
CA THR A 96 6.30 -5.84 17.31
C THR A 96 7.77 -6.27 17.43
N PHE A 97 8.14 -7.44 16.92
CA PHE A 97 9.52 -7.93 16.95
C PHE A 97 10.48 -7.07 16.09
N ARG A 98 9.98 -6.35 15.08
CA ARG A 98 10.79 -5.63 14.09
C ARG A 98 10.84 -4.11 14.30
N LEU A 99 9.99 -3.60 15.20
CA LEU A 99 9.98 -2.19 15.62
C LEU A 99 10.74 -1.97 16.94
N ILE A 100 11.02 -3.03 17.69
CA ILE A 100 11.69 -2.99 19.01
C ILE A 100 13.15 -3.48 18.92
N PHE A 101 13.51 -4.23 17.88
CA PHE A 101 14.86 -4.72 17.58
C PHE A 101 15.27 -4.31 16.16
#